data_AF-A0A534ETH9-F1
#
_entry.id   AF-A0A534ETH9-F1
#
_cell.length_a   1.000
_cell.length_b   1.000
_cell.length_c   1.000
_cell.angle_alpha   90.00
_cell.angle_beta   90.00
_cell.angle_gamma   90.00
#
_symmetry.space_group_name_H-M   'P 1'
#
loop_
_entity.id
_entity.type
_entity.pdbx_description
1 polymer ?
#
loop_
_entity_poly.entity_id
_entity_poly.type
_entity_poly.pdbx_seq_one_letter_code
_entity_poly.pdbx_strand_id
1 'polypeptide(L)'
;AHSGSWFAWLDGYGFTHTDTATQTVSIPAGKTTATLAFYLHIDTQEVGSTAYDTLRVQVLNSSGTVLATLATYSNVNAASGYSLHSLNMNAYIGQTVQIRFYGHEDWSLATSFVIDDVTLTVQ
;
A
#
# COMPACT_ATOMS: atom_id res chain seq x y z
N ALA A 1 1.09 -15.89 0.14
CA ALA A 1 2.36 -15.16 0.18
C ALA A 1 2.96 -15.21 -1.21
N HIS A 2 3.47 -14.09 -1.71
CA HIS A 2 4.31 -14.06 -2.90
C HIS A 2 5.65 -14.77 -2.61
N SER A 3 6.24 -14.53 -1.43
CA SER A 3 7.42 -15.25 -0.94
C SER A 3 7.29 -15.66 0.53
N GLY A 4 8.00 -16.72 0.95
CA GLY A 4 7.93 -17.21 2.32
C GLY A 4 6.55 -17.76 2.73
N SER A 5 6.23 -17.69 4.02
CA SER A 5 5.00 -18.28 4.60
C SER A 5 3.99 -17.24 5.09
N TRP A 6 4.33 -15.95 5.05
CA TRP A 6 3.54 -14.87 5.67
C TRP A 6 3.43 -13.69 4.73
N PHE A 7 2.39 -12.89 4.91
CA PHE A 7 2.11 -11.66 4.19
C PHE A 7 1.37 -10.70 5.13
N ALA A 8 1.35 -9.42 4.79
CA ALA A 8 0.45 -8.47 5.44
C ALA A 8 -0.93 -8.57 4.78
N TRP A 9 -1.98 -8.69 5.59
CA TRP A 9 -3.37 -8.72 5.14
C TRP A 9 -4.11 -7.58 5.82
N LEU A 10 -4.71 -6.72 5.01
CA LEU A 10 -5.54 -5.59 5.43
C LEU A 10 -6.97 -5.81 4.90
N ASP A 11 -7.95 -5.45 5.73
CA ASP A 11 -9.39 -5.53 5.47
C ASP A 11 -9.89 -6.97 5.22
N GLY A 12 -10.94 -7.17 4.42
CA GLY A 12 -11.54 -8.48 4.14
C GLY A 12 -12.65 -8.89 5.11
N TYR A 13 -13.35 -7.93 5.72
CA TYR A 13 -14.33 -8.16 6.76
C TYR A 13 -15.79 -8.20 6.24
N GLY A 14 -16.07 -7.53 5.11
CA GLY A 14 -17.43 -7.36 4.58
C GLY A 14 -18.27 -6.34 5.36
N PHE A 15 -17.61 -5.42 6.07
CA PHE A 15 -18.25 -4.28 6.73
C PHE A 15 -17.24 -3.16 6.88
N THR A 16 -17.72 -1.94 7.14
CA THR A 16 -16.85 -0.77 7.20
C THR A 16 -15.70 -0.98 8.19
N HIS A 17 -14.49 -1.10 7.64
CA HIS A 17 -13.27 -1.36 8.40
C HIS A 17 -12.10 -0.55 7.87
N THR A 18 -11.07 -0.39 8.68
CA THR A 18 -9.86 0.32 8.29
C THR A 18 -8.68 -0.32 8.98
N ASP A 19 -7.86 -1.01 8.19
CA ASP A 19 -6.55 -1.47 8.63
C ASP A 19 -5.44 -0.52 8.15
N THR A 20 -4.40 -0.40 8.97
CA THR A 20 -3.20 0.36 8.59
C THR A 20 -1.92 -0.38 8.96
N ALA A 21 -0.94 -0.34 8.07
CA ALA A 21 0.44 -0.78 8.34
C ALA A 21 1.37 0.40 8.02
N THR A 22 2.15 0.83 9.02
CA THR A 22 2.99 2.03 8.92
C THR A 22 4.43 1.74 9.32
N GLN A 23 5.39 2.25 8.56
CA GLN A 23 6.82 2.16 8.88
C GLN A 23 7.52 3.49 8.66
N THR A 24 8.26 3.96 9.68
CA THR A 24 9.17 5.11 9.55
C THR A 24 10.45 4.69 8.84
N VAL A 25 10.84 5.45 7.81
CA VAL A 25 12.06 5.23 7.04
C VAL A 25 12.85 6.54 6.92
N SER A 26 14.18 6.43 6.95
CA SER A 26 15.08 7.56 6.66
C SER A 26 15.73 7.33 5.31
N ILE A 27 15.53 8.26 4.37
CA ILE A 27 16.12 8.20 3.03
C ILE A 27 17.35 9.12 3.03
N PRO A 28 18.58 8.58 2.94
CA PRO A 28 19.79 9.39 3.02
C PRO A 28 19.85 10.48 1.95
N ALA A 29 20.47 11.62 2.29
CA ALA A 29 20.77 12.67 1.32
C ALA A 29 21.88 12.23 0.33
N GLY A 30 22.02 12.96 -0.78
CA GLY A 30 23.04 12.70 -1.79
C GLY A 30 22.74 11.50 -2.71
N LYS A 31 21.51 10.99 -2.65
CA LYS A 31 20.99 9.90 -3.50
C LYS A 31 20.35 10.46 -4.76
N THR A 32 20.34 9.66 -5.82
CA THR A 32 19.79 10.03 -7.12
C THR A 32 18.42 9.43 -7.35
N THR A 33 18.17 8.25 -6.77
CA THR A 33 16.88 7.58 -6.86
C THR A 33 16.45 6.97 -5.54
N ALA A 34 15.15 6.97 -5.30
CA ALA A 34 14.47 6.23 -4.25
C ALA A 34 13.19 5.63 -4.85
N THR A 35 13.02 4.31 -4.71
CA THR A 35 11.87 3.58 -5.26
C THR A 35 11.29 2.65 -4.20
N LEU A 36 10.00 2.80 -3.93
CA LEU A 36 9.24 1.87 -3.10
C LEU A 36 8.62 0.81 -4.03
N ALA A 37 8.91 -0.46 -3.79
CA ALA A 37 8.32 -1.59 -4.51
C ALA A 37 7.66 -2.55 -3.53
N PHE A 38 6.59 -3.22 -3.98
CA PHE A 38 5.86 -4.22 -3.20
C PHE A 38 5.03 -5.10 -4.12
N TYR A 39 4.70 -6.30 -3.68
CA TYR A 39 3.74 -7.17 -4.34
C TYR A 39 2.36 -6.97 -3.72
N LEU A 40 1.34 -6.84 -4.56
CA LEU A 40 -0.05 -6.69 -4.15
C LEU A 40 -0.90 -7.76 -4.82
N HIS A 41 -1.71 -8.44 -4.02
CA HIS A 41 -2.83 -9.25 -4.47
C HIS A 41 -4.11 -8.71 -3.82
N ILE A 42 -5.19 -8.67 -4.60
CA ILE A 42 -6.49 -8.16 -4.17
C ILE A 42 -7.52 -9.23 -4.46
N ASP A 43 -8.17 -9.71 -3.41
CA ASP A 43 -9.31 -10.62 -3.47
C ASP A 43 -10.57 -9.85 -3.10
N THR A 44 -11.63 -9.94 -3.90
CA THR A 44 -12.87 -9.20 -3.63
C THR A 44 -14.11 -10.01 -3.95
N GLN A 45 -15.16 -9.78 -3.17
CA GLN A 45 -16.52 -10.22 -3.44
C GLN A 45 -17.34 -9.17 -4.20
N GLU A 46 -16.84 -7.93 -4.29
CA GLU A 46 -17.45 -6.87 -5.07
C GLU A 46 -17.43 -7.17 -6.57
N VAL A 47 -18.42 -6.67 -7.29
CA VAL A 47 -18.57 -6.88 -8.75
C VAL A 47 -18.78 -5.56 -9.49
N GLY A 48 -18.36 -5.53 -10.75
CA GLY A 48 -18.50 -4.35 -11.61
C GLY A 48 -17.27 -3.45 -11.57
N SER A 49 -17.47 -2.16 -11.86
CA SER A 49 -16.39 -1.18 -12.06
C SER A 49 -16.36 -0.05 -11.03
N THR A 50 -17.16 -0.16 -9.97
CA THR A 50 -17.20 0.84 -8.91
C THR A 50 -16.11 0.53 -7.88
N ALA A 51 -15.30 1.53 -7.55
CA ALA A 51 -14.34 1.44 -6.47
C ALA A 51 -15.04 1.72 -5.13
N TYR A 52 -15.34 0.65 -4.38
CA TYR A 52 -15.93 0.70 -3.04
C TYR A 52 -14.82 0.72 -1.99
N ASP A 53 -14.02 -0.35 -1.97
CA ASP A 53 -12.94 -0.54 -1.02
C ASP A 53 -11.62 -0.07 -1.60
N THR A 54 -10.75 0.53 -0.78
CA THR A 54 -9.50 1.13 -1.27
C THR A 54 -8.29 0.81 -0.42
N LEU A 55 -7.16 0.56 -1.09
CA LEU A 55 -5.83 0.59 -0.51
C LEU A 55 -5.08 1.83 -1.00
N ARG A 56 -4.69 2.69 -0.07
CA ARG A 56 -3.87 3.89 -0.34
C ARG A 56 -2.45 3.69 0.17
N VAL A 57 -1.47 3.89 -0.71
CA VAL A 57 -0.05 3.92 -0.36
C VAL A 57 0.36 5.37 -0.15
N GLN A 58 0.68 5.73 1.08
CA GLN A 58 0.85 7.11 1.50
C GLN A 58 2.24 7.37 2.06
N VAL A 59 2.70 8.60 1.88
CA VAL A 59 3.87 9.14 2.57
C VAL A 59 3.38 10.19 3.56
N LEU A 60 3.81 10.05 4.81
CA LEU A 60 3.48 10.96 5.89
C LEU A 60 4.75 11.61 6.43
N ASN A 61 4.63 12.80 7.02
CA ASN A 61 5.70 13.38 7.82
C ASN A 61 5.84 12.63 9.16
N SER A 62 6.86 12.98 9.94
CA SER A 62 7.09 12.39 11.26
C SER A 62 5.94 12.58 12.25
N SER A 63 5.09 13.60 12.04
CA SER A 63 3.93 13.90 12.88
C SER A 63 2.64 13.22 12.43
N GLY A 64 2.69 12.34 11.42
CA GLY A 64 1.54 11.61 10.91
C GLY A 64 0.65 12.39 9.94
N THR A 65 1.06 13.57 9.48
CA THR A 65 0.36 14.29 8.40
C THR A 65 0.68 13.65 7.06
N VAL A 66 -0.35 13.35 6.27
CA VAL A 66 -0.16 12.85 4.89
C VAL A 66 0.47 13.95 4.04
N LEU A 67 1.66 13.66 3.50
CA LEU A 67 2.37 14.50 2.53
C LEU A 67 1.91 14.19 1.10
N ALA A 68 1.73 12.90 0.79
CA ALA A 68 1.20 12.47 -0.49
C ALA A 68 0.54 11.09 -0.40
N THR A 69 -0.36 10.82 -1.36
CA THR A 69 -0.81 9.47 -1.69
C THR A 69 -0.15 9.10 -3.02
N LEU A 70 0.77 8.13 -3.00
CA LEU A 70 1.56 7.70 -4.15
C LEU A 70 0.76 6.83 -5.12
N ALA A 71 -0.16 6.04 -4.58
CA ALA A 71 -1.05 5.18 -5.33
C ALA A 71 -2.34 4.90 -4.55
N THR A 72 -3.42 4.68 -5.30
CA THR A 72 -4.70 4.17 -4.79
C THR A 72 -5.07 2.96 -5.63
N TYR A 73 -5.32 1.84 -4.97
CA TYR A 73 -5.90 0.63 -5.55
C TYR A 73 -7.28 0.41 -4.95
N SER A 74 -8.12 -0.38 -5.61
CA SER A 74 -9.42 -0.76 -5.10
C SER A 74 -9.81 -2.18 -5.49
N ASN A 75 -10.98 -2.62 -5.04
CA ASN A 75 -11.64 -3.86 -5.46
C ASN A 75 -11.65 -4.05 -6.99
N VAL A 76 -11.75 -2.97 -7.78
CA VAL A 76 -11.76 -3.05 -9.26
C VAL A 76 -10.40 -3.43 -9.86
N ASN A 77 -9.32 -3.39 -9.06
CA ASN A 77 -7.99 -3.81 -9.46
C ASN A 77 -7.70 -5.28 -9.14
N ALA A 78 -8.68 -6.04 -8.64
CA ALA A 78 -8.54 -7.47 -8.40
C ALA A 78 -8.08 -8.22 -9.66
N ALA A 79 -7.07 -9.06 -9.48
CA ALA A 79 -6.47 -9.86 -10.53
C ALA A 79 -5.93 -11.16 -9.94
N SER A 80 -5.78 -12.19 -10.78
CA SER A 80 -5.20 -13.46 -10.35
C SER A 80 -3.75 -13.30 -9.89
N GLY A 81 -3.47 -13.66 -8.64
CA GLY A 81 -2.13 -13.65 -8.07
C GLY A 81 -1.56 -12.25 -7.78
N TYR A 82 -0.31 -12.22 -7.36
CA TYR A 82 0.38 -10.98 -6.99
C TYR A 82 0.90 -10.23 -8.21
N SER A 83 0.81 -8.91 -8.16
CA SER A 83 1.45 -7.99 -9.11
C SER A 83 2.49 -7.13 -8.41
N LEU A 84 3.66 -6.96 -9.04
CA LEU A 84 4.69 -6.04 -8.57
C LEU A 84 4.28 -4.60 -8.89
N HIS A 85 4.29 -3.74 -7.88
CA HIS A 85 4.14 -2.30 -8.02
C HIS A 85 5.42 -1.58 -7.65
N SER A 86 5.68 -0.45 -8.30
CA SER A 86 6.86 0.38 -8.07
C SER A 86 6.48 1.85 -8.12
N LEU A 87 6.78 2.58 -7.05
CA LEU A 87 6.38 3.96 -6.81
C LEU A 87 7.60 4.84 -6.57
N ASN A 88 7.59 6.03 -7.17
CA ASN A 88 8.69 6.98 -7.06
C ASN A 88 8.70 7.64 -5.67
N MET A 89 9.87 7.63 -5.01
CA MET A 89 10.11 8.24 -3.71
C MET A 89 11.16 9.36 -3.77
N ASN A 90 11.56 9.81 -4.96
CA ASN A 90 12.68 10.74 -5.15
C ASN A 90 12.45 12.08 -4.42
N ALA A 91 11.21 12.53 -4.33
CA ALA A 91 10.85 13.77 -3.62
C ALA A 91 11.18 13.74 -2.12
N TYR A 92 11.42 12.56 -1.55
CA TYR A 92 11.68 12.35 -0.12
C TYR A 92 13.15 12.01 0.17
N ILE A 93 14.04 12.06 -0.82
CA ILE A 93 15.48 11.90 -0.61
C ILE A 93 15.98 12.97 0.37
N GLY A 94 16.79 12.55 1.34
CA GLY A 94 17.29 13.42 2.41
C GLY A 94 16.31 13.65 3.56
N GLN A 95 15.17 12.95 3.59
CA GLN A 95 14.14 13.11 4.61
C GLN A 95 13.88 11.82 5.38
N THR A 96 13.36 11.98 6.60
CA THR A 96 12.71 10.89 7.36
C THR A 96 11.21 11.04 7.20
N VAL A 97 10.56 10.02 6.66
CA VAL A 97 9.12 9.98 6.39
C VAL A 97 8.53 8.68 6.93
N GLN A 98 7.21 8.60 7.03
CA GLN A 98 6.52 7.34 7.27
C GLN A 98 5.86 6.87 5.98
N ILE A 99 5.99 5.59 5.65
CA ILE A 99 5.24 4.93 4.58
C ILE A 99 4.06 4.23 5.24
N ARG A 100 2.84 4.48 4.74
CA ARG A 100 1.62 3.87 5.24
C ARG A 100 0.85 3.18 4.12
N PHE A 101 0.55 1.91 4.33
CA PHE A 101 -0.53 1.22 3.64
C PHE A 101 -1.80 1.42 4.46
N TYR A 102 -2.80 2.04 3.84
CA TYR A 102 -4.08 2.38 4.46
C TYR A 102 -5.19 1.67 3.70
N GLY A 103 -5.72 0.59 4.27
CA GLY A 103 -6.88 -0.14 3.79
C GLY A 103 -8.16 0.50 4.34
N HIS A 104 -9.19 0.56 3.51
CA HIS A 104 -10.51 0.98 3.90
C HIS A 104 -11.55 0.20 3.12
N GLU A 105 -12.33 -0.58 3.84
CA GLU A 105 -13.47 -1.31 3.35
C GLU A 105 -14.76 -0.56 3.72
N ASP A 106 -15.76 -0.60 2.86
CA ASP A 106 -17.13 -0.18 3.19
C ASP A 106 -18.03 -1.39 3.53
N TRP A 107 -19.35 -1.24 3.43
CA TRP A 107 -20.31 -2.33 3.63
C TRP A 107 -20.98 -2.61 2.27
N SER A 108 -21.19 -3.86 1.84
CA SER A 108 -21.30 -5.11 2.60
C SER A 108 -20.38 -6.25 2.15
N LEU A 109 -19.70 -6.11 1.01
CA LEU A 109 -18.92 -7.21 0.44
C LEU A 109 -17.45 -7.03 0.80
N ALA A 110 -16.76 -8.14 0.98
CA ALA A 110 -15.39 -8.11 1.47
C ALA A 110 -14.39 -7.86 0.33
N THR A 111 -13.36 -7.04 0.61
CA THR A 111 -12.16 -6.88 -0.20
C THR A 111 -10.93 -7.01 0.69
N SER A 112 -10.07 -7.97 0.37
CA SER A 112 -8.79 -8.20 1.03
C SER A 112 -7.66 -7.58 0.22
N PHE A 113 -6.83 -6.76 0.89
CA PHE A 113 -5.59 -6.24 0.32
C PHE A 113 -4.40 -6.98 0.92
N VAL A 114 -3.74 -7.79 0.12
CA VAL A 114 -2.64 -8.64 0.56
C VAL A 114 -1.32 -8.11 0.00
N ILE A 115 -0.44 -7.65 0.89
CA ILE A 115 0.82 -7.00 0.57
C ILE A 115 1.98 -7.90 0.99
N ASP A 116 2.97 -8.02 0.11
CA ASP A 116 4.16 -8.84 0.36
C ASP A 116 5.43 -8.22 -0.24
N ASP A 117 6.59 -8.67 0.26
CA ASP A 117 7.93 -8.31 -0.23
C ASP A 117 8.16 -6.79 -0.43
N VAL A 118 7.79 -5.98 0.56
CA VAL A 118 7.98 -4.51 0.52
C VAL A 118 9.46 -4.14 0.58
N THR A 119 9.93 -3.40 -0.42
CA THR A 119 11.32 -2.97 -0.55
C THR A 119 11.41 -1.47 -0.84
N LEU A 120 12.26 -0.76 -0.11
CA LEU A 120 12.66 0.61 -0.44
C LEU A 120 14.11 0.61 -0.94
N THR A 121 14.30 0.77 -2.24
CA THR A 121 15.63 0.83 -2.85
C THR A 121 16.07 2.27 -3.02
N VAL A 122 17.27 2.60 -2.56
CA VAL A 122 17.85 3.94 -2.61
C VAL A 122 19.25 3.88 -3.20
N GLN A 123 19.52 4.62 -4.28
CA GLN A 123 20.80 4.58 -5.02
C GLN A 123 21.48 5.94 -5.09
#